data_AF-A0A533VGI8-F1
#
_entry.id   AF-A0A533VGI8-F1
#
_cell.length_a   1.000
_cell.length_b   1.000
_cell.length_c   1.000
_cell.angle_alpha   90.00
_cell.angle_beta   90.00
_cell.angle_gamma   90.00
#
_symmetry.space_group_name_H-M   'P 1'
#
loop_
_entity.id
_entity.type
_entity.pdbx_description
1 polymer ?
#
loop_
_entity_poly.entity_id
_entity_poly.type
_entity_poly.pdbx_seq_one_letter_code
_entity_poly.pdbx_strand_id
1 'polypeptide(L)'
;MSAKERTIEVTGESPFKLSSGVFEVQIAICEAPPAQDELKRKDFASLWKDNFHLRVKDKKFTQTLGSSKNPLPDSVFQRDTAWLVVIDQFSSIHTTFQIEVPRISIETPEYPKSEQEESSSRAAKSEREEISPRVPKPSAEYYTGERGLRGPPGPMGPPGPMGALGPQGHR
;
A
#
# COMPACT_ATOMS: atom_id res chain seq x y z
N MET A 1 -10.41 -10.26 18.74
CA MET A 1 -9.69 -9.00 18.42
C MET A 1 -10.50 -8.29 17.34
N SER A 2 -10.90 -7.04 17.54
CA SER A 2 -11.54 -6.28 16.46
C SER A 2 -10.45 -5.84 15.49
N ALA A 3 -10.45 -6.36 14.27
CA ALA A 3 -9.70 -5.73 13.20
C ALA A 3 -10.27 -4.32 13.03
N LYS A 4 -9.46 -3.27 13.20
CA LYS A 4 -9.87 -1.91 12.81
C LYS A 4 -10.22 -1.97 11.33
N GLU A 5 -11.51 -1.90 11.00
CA GLU A 5 -11.97 -1.99 9.61
C GLU A 5 -11.45 -0.75 8.88
N ARG A 6 -10.44 -0.97 8.03
CA ARG A 6 -9.77 0.07 7.24
C ARG A 6 -10.65 0.44 6.05
N THR A 7 -11.76 1.07 6.37
CA THR A 7 -12.81 1.47 5.44
C THR A 7 -13.09 2.95 5.52
N ILE A 8 -13.44 3.57 4.39
CA ILE A 8 -13.82 4.99 4.31
C ILE A 8 -15.19 5.06 3.66
N GLU A 9 -16.16 5.68 4.32
CA GLU A 9 -17.42 6.05 3.66
C GLU A 9 -17.22 7.36 2.89
N VAL A 10 -17.51 7.34 1.60
CA VAL A 10 -17.47 8.52 0.73
C VAL A 10 -18.86 8.87 0.25
N THR A 11 -19.14 10.18 0.16
CA THR A 11 -20.34 10.71 -0.50
C THR A 11 -19.93 11.65 -1.63
N GLY A 12 -20.76 11.73 -2.66
CA GLY A 12 -20.45 12.55 -3.84
C GLY A 12 -21.64 12.75 -4.76
N GLU A 13 -21.46 13.64 -5.74
CA GLU A 13 -22.42 13.83 -6.84
C GLU A 13 -22.13 12.86 -7.98
N SER A 14 -23.19 12.26 -8.51
CA SER A 14 -23.17 11.30 -9.60
C SER A 14 -22.85 11.98 -10.95
N PRO A 15 -21.85 11.49 -11.71
CA PRO A 15 -21.61 11.97 -13.08
C PRO A 15 -22.65 11.46 -14.09
N PHE A 16 -23.53 10.53 -13.68
CA PHE A 16 -24.54 9.95 -14.56
C PHE A 16 -25.70 10.92 -14.79
N LYS A 17 -26.24 10.93 -16.02
CA LYS A 17 -27.37 11.78 -16.43
C LYS A 17 -28.68 11.45 -15.69
N LEU A 18 -28.81 10.22 -15.20
CA LEU A 18 -29.98 9.73 -14.47
C LEU A 18 -29.92 10.21 -13.00
N SER A 19 -31.06 10.62 -12.45
CA SER A 19 -31.18 11.04 -11.06
C SER A 19 -31.09 9.88 -10.06
N SER A 20 -31.37 8.65 -10.48
CA SER A 20 -31.23 7.45 -9.66
C SER A 20 -30.95 6.21 -10.52
N GLY A 21 -30.35 5.19 -9.91
CA GLY A 21 -30.00 3.95 -10.58
C GLY A 21 -28.92 3.15 -9.85
N VAL A 22 -28.51 2.04 -10.46
CA VAL A 22 -27.32 1.28 -10.06
C VAL A 22 -26.38 1.26 -11.25
N PHE A 23 -25.11 1.62 -11.03
CA PHE A 23 -24.10 1.75 -12.09
C PHE A 23 -22.88 0.92 -11.74
N GLU A 24 -22.33 0.18 -12.70
CA GLU A 24 -21.07 -0.53 -12.52
C GLU A 24 -19.91 0.42 -12.74
N VAL A 25 -19.24 0.77 -11.65
CA VAL A 25 -18.12 1.72 -11.65
C VAL A 25 -16.85 1.04 -11.16
N GLN A 26 -15.72 1.59 -11.57
CA GLN A 26 -14.45 1.40 -10.91
C GLN A 26 -14.16 2.66 -10.08
N ILE A 27 -13.88 2.48 -8.79
CA ILE A 27 -13.48 3.56 -7.89
C ILE A 27 -12.00 3.39 -7.58
N ALA A 28 -11.24 4.47 -7.70
CA ALA A 28 -9.83 4.52 -7.38
C ALA A 28 -9.51 5.69 -6.45
N ILE A 29 -8.55 5.48 -5.55
CA ILE A 29 -7.99 6.51 -4.66
C ILE A 29 -6.59 6.84 -5.16
N CYS A 30 -6.32 8.13 -5.34
CA CYS A 30 -5.06 8.68 -5.84
C CYS A 30 -4.49 9.68 -4.82
N GLU A 31 -3.16 9.84 -4.84
CA GLU A 31 -2.48 10.85 -4.01
C GLU A 31 -2.64 12.26 -4.58
N ALA A 32 -2.53 12.40 -5.90
CA ALA A 32 -2.63 13.64 -6.66
C ALA A 32 -3.85 13.59 -7.60
N PRO A 33 -4.38 14.74 -8.05
CA PRO A 33 -5.42 14.75 -9.06
C PRO A 33 -4.83 14.24 -10.40
N PRO A 34 -5.35 13.12 -10.96
CA PRO A 34 -4.87 12.60 -12.24
C PRO A 34 -5.23 13.51 -13.42
N ALA A 35 -4.45 13.46 -14.48
CA ALA A 35 -4.70 14.26 -15.68
C ALA A 35 -5.92 13.74 -16.47
N GLN A 36 -6.61 14.63 -17.19
CA GLN A 36 -7.83 14.25 -17.92
C GLN A 36 -7.56 13.19 -19.01
N ASP A 37 -6.37 13.19 -19.63
CA ASP A 37 -6.01 12.20 -20.64
C ASP A 37 -5.62 10.84 -20.05
N GLU A 38 -5.07 10.82 -18.84
CA GLU A 38 -4.85 9.60 -18.05
C GLU A 38 -6.20 8.95 -17.68
N LEU A 39 -7.18 9.75 -17.27
CA LEU A 39 -8.54 9.30 -16.98
C LEU A 39 -9.23 8.65 -18.18
N LYS A 40 -9.13 9.26 -19.37
CA LYS A 40 -9.68 8.69 -20.61
C LYS A 40 -9.03 7.34 -20.95
N ARG A 41 -7.73 7.19 -20.64
CA ARG A 41 -6.96 5.95 -20.86
C ARG A 41 -7.12 4.93 -19.72
N LYS A 42 -7.71 5.34 -18.58
CA LYS A 42 -7.75 4.59 -17.31
C LYS A 42 -6.34 4.21 -16.80
N ASP A 43 -5.33 5.02 -17.13
CA ASP A 43 -3.91 4.79 -16.88
C ASP A 43 -3.35 5.93 -16.01
N PHE A 44 -3.57 5.82 -14.69
CA PHE A 44 -3.13 6.79 -13.67
C PHE A 44 -2.67 6.08 -12.40
N ALA A 45 -1.89 6.79 -11.58
CA ALA A 45 -1.32 6.26 -10.34
C ALA A 45 -2.35 6.15 -9.20
N SER A 46 -3.11 5.05 -9.18
CA SER A 46 -4.02 4.70 -8.08
C SER A 46 -3.27 4.02 -6.92
N LEU A 47 -3.41 4.56 -5.70
CA LEU A 47 -2.99 3.88 -4.45
C LEU A 47 -3.83 2.64 -4.15
N TRP A 48 -5.12 2.70 -4.50
CA TRP A 48 -6.09 1.62 -4.32
C TRP A 48 -7.17 1.74 -5.40
N LYS A 49 -7.74 0.61 -5.82
CA LYS A 49 -8.85 0.57 -6.77
C LYS A 49 -9.71 -0.68 -6.57
N ASP A 50 -11.01 -0.57 -6.82
CA ASP A 50 -11.96 -1.69 -6.80
C ASP A 50 -13.20 -1.39 -7.66
N ASN A 51 -14.01 -2.42 -7.93
CA ASN A 51 -15.23 -2.32 -8.72
C ASN A 51 -16.48 -2.38 -7.84
N PHE A 52 -17.45 -1.51 -8.10
CA PHE A 52 -18.67 -1.35 -7.30
C PHE A 52 -19.93 -1.26 -8.13
N HIS A 53 -21.03 -1.73 -7.56
CA HIS A 53 -22.39 -1.46 -8.01
C HIS A 53 -22.90 -0.20 -7.31
N LEU A 54 -22.49 0.97 -7.82
CA LEU A 54 -22.76 2.26 -7.20
C LEU A 54 -24.25 2.57 -7.25
N ARG A 55 -24.87 2.74 -6.07
CA ARG A 55 -26.27 3.15 -5.94
C ARG A 55 -26.36 4.67 -5.91
N VAL A 56 -26.99 5.23 -6.94
CA VAL A 56 -27.27 6.67 -7.02
C VAL A 56 -28.73 6.92 -6.66
N LYS A 57 -28.97 7.94 -5.83
CA LYS A 57 -30.29 8.44 -5.47
C LYS A 57 -30.24 9.97 -5.42
N ASP A 58 -31.19 10.63 -6.06
CA ASP A 58 -31.30 12.09 -6.11
C ASP A 58 -30.00 12.78 -6.57
N LYS A 59 -29.35 12.20 -7.61
CA LYS A 59 -28.01 12.53 -8.14
C LYS A 59 -26.85 12.41 -7.14
N LYS A 60 -27.06 11.88 -5.94
CA LYS A 60 -26.00 11.63 -4.95
C LYS A 60 -25.73 10.15 -4.79
N PHE A 61 -24.56 9.81 -4.27
CA PHE A 61 -24.22 8.45 -3.86
C PHE A 61 -23.53 8.46 -2.50
N THR A 62 -23.61 7.32 -1.83
CA THR A 62 -22.80 6.96 -0.67
C THR A 62 -22.17 5.60 -0.96
N GLN A 63 -20.87 5.44 -0.72
CA GLN A 63 -20.17 4.18 -0.94
C GLN A 63 -19.10 3.97 0.14
N THR A 64 -19.07 2.77 0.72
CA THR A 64 -17.96 2.34 1.58
C THR A 64 -16.83 1.78 0.72
N LEU A 65 -15.62 2.29 0.92
CA LEU A 65 -14.39 1.87 0.25
C LEU A 65 -13.52 1.05 1.22
N GLY A 66 -12.75 0.12 0.68
CA GLY A 66 -12.06 -0.90 1.47
C GLY A 66 -12.94 -2.09 1.82
N SER A 67 -12.35 -3.28 1.84
CA SER A 67 -12.99 -4.51 2.30
C SER A 67 -11.96 -5.48 2.89
N SER A 68 -12.41 -6.57 3.52
CA SER A 68 -11.50 -7.63 3.98
C SER A 68 -10.74 -8.34 2.84
N LYS A 69 -11.25 -8.30 1.60
CA LYS A 69 -10.59 -8.84 0.41
C LYS A 69 -9.66 -7.83 -0.28
N ASN A 70 -9.97 -6.54 -0.16
CA ASN A 70 -9.21 -5.46 -0.77
C ASN A 70 -9.11 -4.27 0.22
N PRO A 71 -8.30 -4.39 1.28
CA PRO A 71 -8.21 -3.38 2.33
C PRO A 71 -7.54 -2.11 1.81
N LEU A 72 -7.93 -0.97 2.35
CA LEU A 72 -7.26 0.29 2.05
C LEU A 72 -5.83 0.28 2.62
N PRO A 73 -4.80 0.67 1.83
CA PRO A 73 -3.42 0.67 2.29
C PRO A 73 -3.17 1.81 3.26
N ASP A 74 -2.23 1.61 4.21
CA ASP A 74 -1.91 2.59 5.26
C ASP A 74 -1.50 3.96 4.71
N SER A 75 -0.90 4.00 3.51
CA SER A 75 -0.58 5.23 2.79
C SER A 75 -1.78 6.15 2.55
N VAL A 76 -3.00 5.63 2.48
CA VAL A 76 -4.22 6.47 2.38
C VAL A 76 -4.48 7.16 3.72
N PHE A 77 -4.47 6.43 4.84
CA PHE A 77 -4.78 6.96 6.17
C PHE A 77 -3.69 7.81 6.81
N GLN A 78 -2.48 7.82 6.26
CA GLN A 78 -1.40 8.73 6.64
C GLN A 78 -1.66 10.18 6.18
N ARG A 79 -2.56 10.38 5.20
CA ARG A 79 -2.91 11.68 4.62
C ARG A 79 -4.23 12.18 5.21
N ASP A 80 -4.38 13.51 5.32
CA ASP A 80 -5.68 14.13 5.69
C ASP A 80 -6.69 14.06 4.54
N THR A 81 -6.20 13.99 3.31
CA THR A 81 -7.00 14.10 2.09
C THR A 81 -6.48 13.15 1.02
N ALA A 82 -7.39 12.73 0.13
CA ALA A 82 -7.05 11.93 -1.03
C ALA A 82 -7.96 12.29 -2.21
N TRP A 83 -7.52 11.97 -3.42
CA TRP A 83 -8.31 12.18 -4.64
C TRP A 83 -9.09 10.92 -4.97
N LEU A 84 -10.42 11.03 -4.97
CA LEU A 84 -11.30 9.95 -5.41
C LEU A 84 -11.61 10.11 -6.90
N VAL A 85 -11.44 9.03 -7.65
CA VAL A 85 -11.79 8.93 -9.06
C VAL A 85 -12.86 7.86 -9.20
N VAL A 86 -14.03 8.21 -9.75
CA VAL A 86 -15.11 7.27 -10.04
C VAL A 86 -15.28 7.22 -11.56
N ILE A 87 -15.10 6.05 -12.15
CA ILE A 87 -15.12 5.85 -13.61
C ILE A 87 -16.15 4.78 -13.93
N ASP A 88 -17.03 5.03 -14.89
CA ASP A 88 -17.92 4.02 -15.46
C ASP A 88 -17.09 2.90 -16.12
N GLN A 89 -17.43 1.64 -15.86
CA GLN A 89 -16.73 0.52 -16.48
C GLN A 89 -16.92 0.52 -18.01
N PHE A 90 -18.12 0.86 -18.49
CA PHE A 90 -18.54 0.71 -19.88
C PHE A 90 -18.49 1.99 -20.74
N SER A 91 -18.10 3.12 -20.16
CA SER A 91 -17.97 4.39 -20.90
C SER A 91 -16.82 5.26 -20.39
N SER A 92 -16.63 6.42 -21.03
CA SER A 92 -15.71 7.46 -20.58
C SER A 92 -16.30 8.39 -19.51
N ILE A 93 -17.49 8.10 -18.97
CA ILE A 93 -18.08 8.90 -17.89
C ILE A 93 -17.22 8.74 -16.63
N HIS A 94 -16.74 9.86 -16.09
CA HIS A 94 -15.94 9.89 -14.89
C HIS A 94 -16.23 11.14 -14.05
N THR A 95 -16.05 11.04 -12.73
CA THR A 95 -15.93 12.18 -11.82
C THR A 95 -14.66 12.07 -10.99
N THR A 96 -14.13 13.20 -10.54
CA THR A 96 -12.94 13.25 -9.70
C THR A 96 -13.11 14.39 -8.71
N PHE A 97 -12.95 14.07 -7.43
CA PHE A 97 -13.11 15.03 -6.34
C PHE A 97 -12.23 14.64 -5.15
N GLN A 98 -11.91 15.62 -4.33
CA GLN A 98 -11.13 15.41 -3.12
C GLN A 98 -12.05 14.94 -1.98
N ILE A 99 -11.58 13.96 -1.21
CA ILE A 99 -12.21 13.49 0.02
C ILE A 99 -11.29 13.75 1.21
N GLU A 100 -11.89 13.96 2.38
CA GLU A 100 -11.18 13.89 3.66
C GLU A 100 -11.05 12.43 4.08
N VAL A 101 -9.86 12.06 4.56
CA VAL A 101 -9.54 10.71 5.02
C VAL A 101 -9.39 10.76 6.54
N PRO A 102 -10.11 9.92 7.31
CA PRO A 102 -9.92 9.85 8.75
C PRO A 102 -8.50 9.35 9.05
N ARG A 103 -7.67 10.19 9.67
CA ARG A 103 -6.34 9.80 10.14
C ARG A 103 -6.45 8.64 11.14
N ILE A 104 -6.07 7.44 10.69
CA ILE A 104 -5.80 6.34 11.61
C ILE A 104 -4.37 6.53 12.10
N SER A 105 -4.22 7.19 13.25
CA SER A 105 -2.96 7.15 13.99
C SER A 105 -2.61 5.68 14.23
N ILE A 106 -1.60 5.20 13.52
CA ILE A 106 -0.92 3.96 13.89
C ILE A 106 -0.16 4.31 15.15
N GLU A 107 -0.81 4.10 16.30
CA GLU A 107 -0.08 3.88 17.54
C GLU A 107 0.86 2.71 17.26
N THR A 108 2.12 3.03 17.01
CA THR A 108 3.20 2.06 17.14
C THR A 108 3.04 1.44 18.51
N PRO A 109 2.92 0.10 18.64
CA PRO A 109 3.02 -0.51 19.95
C PRO A 109 4.38 -0.09 20.50
N GLU A 110 4.39 0.74 21.54
CA GLU A 110 5.55 0.85 22.40
C GLU A 110 5.83 -0.57 22.87
N TYR A 111 6.93 -1.13 22.38
CA TYR A 111 7.52 -2.30 23.02
C TYR A 111 7.74 -1.89 24.47
N PRO A 112 7.13 -2.58 25.45
CA PRO A 112 7.36 -2.25 26.85
C PRO A 112 8.85 -2.39 27.10
N LYS A 113 9.50 -1.24 27.28
CA LYS A 113 10.91 -1.13 27.62
C LYS A 113 11.08 -1.87 28.93
N SER A 114 11.58 -3.10 28.89
CA SER A 114 11.68 -3.95 30.07
C SER A 114 12.56 -3.29 31.10
N GLU A 115 11.92 -2.78 32.15
CA GLU A 115 12.57 -2.34 33.37
C GLU A 115 13.25 -3.56 33.99
N GLN A 116 14.59 -3.60 33.91
CA GLN A 116 15.42 -4.48 34.72
C GLN A 116 16.10 -3.65 35.80
N GLU A 117 15.28 -3.17 36.72
CA GLU A 117 15.66 -3.05 38.14
C GLU A 117 15.66 -4.49 38.73
N GLU A 118 16.54 -4.91 39.63
CA GLU A 118 17.61 -4.21 40.34
C GLU A 118 18.60 -5.23 40.98
N SER A 119 19.57 -4.72 41.73
CA SER A 119 20.27 -5.37 42.86
C SER A 119 21.53 -6.25 42.62
N SER A 120 22.65 -5.56 42.74
CA SER A 120 23.77 -5.83 43.66
C SER A 120 24.24 -7.27 43.99
N SER A 121 25.55 -7.52 43.82
CA SER A 121 26.41 -7.95 44.95
C SER A 121 27.91 -7.76 44.66
N ARG A 122 28.61 -7.49 45.76
CA ARG A 122 29.94 -6.90 45.95
C ARG A 122 31.06 -7.95 46.00
N ALA A 123 32.30 -7.53 45.69
CA ALA A 123 33.59 -8.19 46.03
C ALA A 123 33.99 -9.48 45.25
N ALA A 124 35.28 -9.85 45.05
CA ALA A 124 36.53 -9.08 45.06
C ALA A 124 37.74 -9.91 44.52
N LYS A 125 38.69 -9.23 43.85
CA LYS A 125 40.18 -9.39 43.91
C LYS A 125 40.89 -10.66 43.35
N SER A 126 42.07 -10.41 42.72
CA SER A 126 43.15 -11.35 42.27
C SER A 126 42.76 -12.29 41.11
N GLU A 127 43.59 -12.66 40.12
CA GLU A 127 44.94 -12.29 39.64
C GLU A 127 45.10 -12.86 38.18
N ARG A 128 46.13 -12.64 37.34
CA ARG A 128 47.48 -12.01 37.45
C ARG A 128 47.89 -11.35 36.09
N GLU A 129 49.20 -11.13 35.92
CA GLU A 129 50.03 -10.59 34.82
C GLU A 129 50.05 -11.48 33.54
N GLU A 130 50.51 -11.09 32.34
CA GLU A 130 51.67 -10.24 31.97
C GLU A 130 51.54 -9.46 30.63
N ILE A 131 52.22 -8.32 30.56
CA ILE A 131 52.85 -7.65 29.38
C ILE A 131 51.97 -7.16 28.21
N SER A 132 51.74 -5.84 28.22
CA SER A 132 51.72 -4.97 27.03
C SER A 132 53.15 -4.43 26.78
N PRO A 133 53.51 -3.96 25.56
CA PRO A 133 53.51 -2.49 25.42
C PRO A 133 53.28 -1.91 24.00
N ARG A 134 52.60 -0.72 23.97
CA ARG A 134 52.73 0.39 22.97
C ARG A 134 52.11 0.14 21.56
N VAL A 135 51.47 1.09 20.86
CA VAL A 135 51.29 2.56 21.02
C VAL A 135 49.96 3.00 20.31
N PRO A 136 49.39 4.22 20.53
CA PRO A 136 47.92 4.43 20.51
C PRO A 136 47.33 5.42 19.46
N LYS A 137 45.98 5.49 19.44
CA LYS A 137 45.05 6.64 19.16
C LYS A 137 43.98 6.45 18.04
N PRO A 138 42.84 7.19 18.10
CA PRO A 138 41.54 6.65 17.66
C PRO A 138 40.75 7.49 16.63
N SER A 139 39.72 6.86 16.08
CA SER A 139 38.49 7.46 15.52
C SER A 139 37.45 6.33 15.42
N ALA A 140 36.19 6.46 15.89
CA ALA A 140 35.10 7.15 15.19
C ALA A 140 35.02 6.64 13.72
N GLU A 141 33.94 6.01 13.24
CA GLU A 141 32.52 6.18 13.60
C GLU A 141 31.63 5.08 12.98
N TYR A 142 30.40 4.93 13.49
CA TYR A 142 29.21 4.24 12.94
C TYR A 142 29.30 2.82 12.33
N TYR A 143 28.60 1.89 13.01
CA TYR A 143 28.16 0.61 12.45
C TYR A 143 27.17 0.81 11.28
N THR A 144 27.56 0.42 10.08
CA THR A 144 26.63 0.06 8.99
C THR A 144 26.65 -1.44 8.79
N GLY A 145 25.61 -2.14 9.29
CA GLY A 145 25.44 -3.56 9.02
C GLY A 145 25.10 -3.76 7.54
N GLU A 146 26.00 -4.35 6.77
CA GLU A 146 25.77 -4.61 5.34
C GLU A 146 24.57 -5.53 5.14
N ARG A 147 23.52 -4.98 4.54
CA ARG A 147 22.37 -5.75 4.08
C ARG A 147 22.82 -6.58 2.88
N GLY A 148 22.90 -7.90 3.06
CA GLY A 148 23.46 -8.84 2.08
C GLY A 148 22.94 -8.62 0.64
N LEU A 149 23.85 -8.78 -0.31
CA LEU A 149 23.61 -8.54 -1.73
C LEU A 149 22.39 -9.32 -2.26
N ARG A 150 21.59 -8.67 -3.10
CA ARG A 150 20.45 -9.29 -3.78
C ARG A 150 20.93 -10.49 -4.60
N GLY A 151 20.33 -11.66 -4.38
CA GLY A 151 20.68 -12.89 -5.08
C GLY A 151 20.52 -12.78 -6.61
N PRO A 152 21.21 -13.64 -7.38
CA PRO A 152 21.19 -13.60 -8.84
C PRO A 152 19.78 -13.83 -9.40
N PRO A 153 19.48 -13.34 -10.62
CA PRO A 153 18.24 -13.67 -11.32
C PRO A 153 18.04 -15.18 -11.45
N GLY A 154 16.79 -15.64 -11.34
CA GLY A 154 16.44 -17.04 -11.55
C GLY A 154 16.64 -17.50 -13.01
N PRO A 155 16.69 -18.82 -13.25
CA PRO A 155 16.85 -19.36 -14.60
C PRO A 155 15.66 -19.00 -15.50
N MET A 156 15.92 -18.92 -16.80
CA MET A 156 14.88 -18.74 -17.82
C MET A 156 13.94 -19.97 -17.84
N GLY A 157 12.64 -19.72 -17.99
CA GLY A 157 11.63 -20.78 -18.08
C GLY A 157 11.78 -21.67 -19.33
N PRO A 158 11.15 -22.85 -19.35
CA PRO A 158 11.19 -23.75 -20.50
C PRO A 158 10.50 -23.13 -21.73
N PRO A 159 10.90 -23.52 -22.96
CA PRO A 159 10.18 -23.14 -24.18
C PRO A 159 8.70 -23.55 -24.13
N GLY A 160 7.83 -22.72 -24.72
CA GLY A 160 6.41 -23.03 -24.85
C GLY A 160 6.13 -24.22 -25.78
N PRO A 161 4.93 -24.83 -25.70
CA PRO A 161 4.55 -25.93 -26.57
C PRO A 161 4.47 -25.49 -28.04
N MET A 162 4.85 -26.39 -28.96
CA MET A 162 4.72 -26.18 -30.39
C MET A 162 3.24 -26.10 -30.80
N GLY A 163 2.91 -25.15 -31.70
CA GLY A 163 1.55 -24.98 -32.21
C GLY A 163 1.05 -26.20 -33.00
N ALA A 164 -0.28 -26.33 -33.09
CA ALA A 164 -0.91 -27.42 -33.83
C ALA A 164 -0.55 -27.39 -35.33
N LEU A 165 -0.38 -28.57 -35.93
CA LEU A 165 -0.14 -28.71 -37.36
C LEU A 165 -1.38 -28.24 -38.15
N GLY A 166 -1.18 -27.43 -39.19
CA GLY A 166 -2.27 -26.94 -40.02
C GLY A 166 -2.97 -28.05 -40.82
N PRO A 167 -4.23 -27.85 -41.26
CA PRO A 167 -4.97 -28.85 -42.02
C PRO A 167 -4.27 -29.17 -43.35
N GLN A 168 -4.16 -30.45 -43.66
CA GLN A 168 -3.53 -30.93 -44.89
C GLN A 168 -4.46 -30.68 -46.09
N GLY A 169 -3.99 -29.92 -47.08
CA GLY A 169 -4.77 -29.57 -48.26
C GLY A 169 -5.12 -30.80 -49.12
N HIS A 170 -6.40 -30.99 -49.42
CA HIS A 170 -6.87 -31.99 -50.36
C HIS A 170 -6.80 -31.46 -51.80
N ARG A 171 -6.44 -32.34 -52.74
CA ARG A 171 -6.52 -32.13 -54.19
C ARG A 171 -7.63 -33.00 -54.77
#